data_AF-A0A7X0NEV4-F1
#
_entry.id   AF-A0A7X0NEV4-F1
#
_cell.length_a   1.000
_cell.length_b   1.000
_cell.length_c   1.000
_cell.angle_alpha   90.00
_cell.angle_beta   90.00
_cell.angle_gamma   90.00
#
_symmetry.space_group_name_H-M   'P 1'
#
loop_
_entity.id
_entity.type
_entity.pdbx_description
1 polymer ?
#
loop_
_entity_poly.entity_id
_entity_poly.type
_entity_poly.pdbx_seq_one_letter_code
_entity_poly.pdbx_strand_id
1 'polypeptide(L)'
;MFNKLIPASIIVALSSCGTTQPQAYQKERTPEDRNQYVGAEGLSQYQKDQNYLLSKALSDKCTKAKVDLAIARTNDQASEIKKQKALIARTCV
;
A
#
# COMPACT_ATOMS: atom_id res chain seq x y z
N MET A 1 -33.30 54.95 1.78
CA MET A 1 -33.91 53.94 0.88
C MET A 1 -32.93 52.77 0.60
N PHE A 2 -32.18 52.30 1.60
CA PHE A 2 -31.08 51.32 1.44
C PHE A 2 -31.34 49.98 2.16
N ASN A 3 -32.62 49.64 2.45
CA ASN A 3 -32.96 48.49 3.29
C ASN A 3 -33.53 47.28 2.51
N LYS A 4 -33.33 47.23 1.19
CA LYS A 4 -33.89 46.15 0.33
C LYS A 4 -32.85 45.36 -0.49
N LEU A 5 -31.57 45.64 -0.35
CA LEU A 5 -30.49 45.01 -1.15
C LEU A 5 -29.66 43.98 -0.36
N ILE A 6 -30.06 43.64 0.86
CA ILE A 6 -29.30 42.71 1.71
C ILE A 6 -29.53 41.21 1.37
N PRO A 7 -30.69 40.73 0.85
CA PRO A 7 -30.86 39.29 0.70
C PRO A 7 -30.18 38.70 -0.56
N ALA A 8 -29.74 39.53 -1.52
CA ALA A 8 -29.16 39.05 -2.77
C ALA A 8 -27.66 38.69 -2.67
N SER A 9 -26.93 39.23 -1.69
CA SER A 9 -25.48 39.02 -1.57
C SER A 9 -25.09 37.68 -0.95
N ILE A 10 -26.02 36.94 -0.34
CA ILE A 10 -25.72 35.67 0.33
C ILE A 10 -25.64 34.49 -0.66
N ILE A 11 -26.35 34.56 -1.79
CA ILE A 11 -26.44 33.44 -2.76
C ILE A 11 -25.15 33.29 -3.57
N VAL A 12 -24.38 34.38 -3.75
CA VAL A 12 -23.13 34.36 -4.53
C VAL A 12 -21.92 33.88 -3.70
N ALA A 13 -22.04 33.80 -2.37
CA ALA A 13 -20.94 33.39 -1.50
C ALA A 13 -20.76 31.86 -1.37
N LEU A 14 -21.69 31.05 -1.91
CA LEU A 14 -21.67 29.57 -1.78
C LEU A 14 -21.00 28.83 -2.96
N SER A 15 -20.50 29.54 -3.97
CA SER A 15 -19.88 28.94 -5.16
C SER A 15 -18.41 28.53 -4.99
N SER A 16 -17.82 28.64 -3.78
CA SER A 16 -16.43 28.27 -3.55
C SER A 16 -16.18 26.81 -3.18
N CYS A 17 -17.14 25.89 -3.38
CA CYS A 17 -16.86 24.45 -3.32
C CYS A 17 -16.23 23.98 -4.64
N GLY A 18 -15.13 24.64 -5.03
CA GLY A 18 -14.31 24.29 -6.18
C GLY A 18 -13.44 23.09 -5.84
N THR A 19 -14.02 21.91 -5.98
CA THR A 19 -13.39 20.65 -6.40
C THR A 19 -11.86 20.54 -6.22
N THR A 20 -11.37 20.44 -4.99
CA THR A 20 -10.16 19.64 -4.78
C THR A 20 -10.59 18.20 -4.92
N GLN A 21 -10.71 17.73 -6.17
CA GLN A 21 -10.96 16.32 -6.44
C GLN A 21 -9.82 15.55 -5.75
N PRO A 22 -10.13 14.67 -4.78
CA PRO A 22 -9.08 13.95 -4.08
C PRO A 22 -8.28 13.17 -5.13
N GLN A 23 -6.95 13.18 -4.99
CA GLN A 23 -6.09 12.39 -5.85
C GLN A 23 -6.58 10.94 -5.84
N ALA A 24 -6.52 10.28 -7.00
CA ALA A 24 -6.97 8.90 -7.13
C ALA A 24 -6.26 7.95 -6.16
N TYR A 25 -5.04 8.27 -5.74
CA TYR A 25 -4.31 7.61 -4.67
C TYR A 25 -3.14 8.48 -4.20
N GLN A 26 -2.52 8.13 -3.07
CA GLN A 26 -1.36 8.86 -2.52
C GLN A 26 -0.08 8.52 -3.31
N LYS A 27 0.14 9.23 -4.43
CA LYS A 27 1.26 8.98 -5.37
C LYS A 27 2.64 9.03 -4.72
N GLU A 28 2.84 9.97 -3.81
CA GLU A 28 4.12 10.19 -3.13
C GLU A 28 4.43 9.15 -2.03
N ARG A 29 3.49 8.27 -1.72
CA ARG A 29 3.70 7.19 -0.75
C ARG A 29 4.14 5.92 -1.45
N THR A 30 5.01 5.17 -0.78
CA THR A 30 5.34 3.79 -1.13
C THR A 30 4.09 2.91 -1.11
N PRO A 31 4.10 1.77 -1.82
CA PRO A 31 3.00 0.80 -1.74
C PRO A 31 2.68 0.36 -0.30
N GLU A 32 3.68 0.27 0.57
CA GLU A 32 3.54 -0.11 1.99
C GLU A 32 2.77 0.92 2.82
N ASP A 33 2.93 2.20 2.52
CA ASP A 33 2.39 3.31 3.33
C ASP A 33 1.10 3.94 2.73
N ARG A 34 0.68 3.45 1.56
CA ARG A 34 -0.48 3.96 0.83
C ARG A 34 -1.78 3.35 1.35
N ASN A 35 -2.71 4.21 1.78
CA ASN A 35 -3.96 3.78 2.40
C ASN A 35 -5.24 4.38 1.78
N GLN A 36 -5.11 5.13 0.68
CA GLN A 36 -6.25 5.75 -0.02
C GLN A 36 -6.21 5.45 -1.51
N TYR A 37 -7.35 5.00 -2.02
CA TYR A 37 -7.60 4.66 -3.42
C TYR A 37 -9.02 5.09 -3.80
N VAL A 38 -9.16 5.92 -4.82
CA VAL A 38 -10.42 6.53 -5.26
C VAL A 38 -10.55 6.43 -6.78
N GLY A 39 -11.74 6.04 -7.24
CA GLY A 39 -12.04 5.92 -8.66
C GLY A 39 -11.29 4.79 -9.38
N ALA A 40 -11.40 4.77 -10.70
CA ALA A 40 -10.83 3.69 -11.53
C ALA A 40 -9.29 3.66 -11.48
N GLU A 41 -8.63 4.83 -11.50
CA GLU A 41 -7.17 4.91 -11.36
C GLU A 41 -6.72 4.39 -9.99
N GLY A 42 -7.43 4.75 -8.91
CA GLY A 42 -7.16 4.23 -7.57
C GLY A 42 -7.30 2.71 -7.49
N LEU A 43 -8.34 2.13 -8.08
CA LEU A 43 -8.52 0.67 -8.10
C LEU A 43 -7.41 -0.04 -8.89
N SER A 44 -7.03 0.50 -10.05
CA SER A 44 -5.90 -0.04 -10.82
C SER A 44 -4.60 0.00 -10.01
N GLN A 45 -4.37 1.09 -9.29
CA GLN A 45 -3.18 1.21 -8.44
C GLN A 45 -3.22 0.25 -7.25
N TYR A 46 -4.37 0.10 -6.59
CA TYR A 46 -4.55 -0.86 -5.52
C TYR A 46 -4.16 -2.28 -5.94
N GLN A 47 -4.58 -2.73 -7.13
CA GLN A 47 -4.19 -4.05 -7.64
C GLN A 47 -2.67 -4.20 -7.83
N LYS A 48 -2.01 -3.16 -8.35
CA LYS A 48 -0.55 -3.14 -8.51
C LYS A 48 0.16 -3.23 -7.16
N ASP A 49 -0.29 -2.43 -6.19
CA ASP A 49 0.30 -2.40 -4.85
C ASP A 49 0.10 -3.72 -4.14
N GLN A 50 -1.09 -4.33 -4.21
CA GLN A 50 -1.34 -5.65 -3.62
C GLN A 50 -0.45 -6.73 -4.22
N ASN A 51 -0.26 -6.72 -5.54
CA ASN A 51 0.64 -7.67 -6.20
C ASN A 51 2.11 -7.47 -5.80
N TYR A 52 2.54 -6.21 -5.70
CA TYR A 52 3.86 -5.85 -5.21
C TYR A 52 4.06 -6.32 -3.77
N LEU A 53 3.13 -6.00 -2.87
CA LEU A 53 3.20 -6.34 -1.45
C LEU A 53 3.22 -7.86 -1.23
N LEU A 54 2.43 -8.61 -1.99
CA LEU A 54 2.46 -10.07 -1.96
C LEU A 54 3.82 -10.62 -2.40
N SER A 55 4.34 -10.12 -3.53
CA SER A 55 5.64 -10.53 -4.06
C SER A 55 6.77 -10.19 -3.09
N LYS A 56 6.74 -8.98 -2.51
CA LYS A 56 7.68 -8.53 -1.49
C LYS A 56 7.62 -9.42 -0.26
N ALA A 57 6.43 -9.70 0.27
CA ALA A 57 6.26 -10.57 1.43
C ALA A 57 6.79 -11.99 1.18
N LEU A 58 6.65 -12.51 -0.04
CA LEU A 58 7.20 -13.80 -0.43
C LEU A 58 8.74 -13.76 -0.49
N SER A 59 9.31 -12.72 -1.08
CA SER A 59 10.76 -12.47 -1.13
C SER A 59 11.37 -12.31 0.27
N ASP A 60 10.71 -11.57 1.16
CA ASP A 60 11.14 -11.37 2.55
C ASP A 60 11.15 -12.70 3.30
N LYS A 61 10.10 -13.53 3.13
CA LYS A 61 10.04 -14.89 3.69
C LYS A 61 11.17 -15.79 3.16
N CYS A 62 11.44 -15.74 1.87
CA CYS A 62 12.55 -16.47 1.25
C CYS A 62 13.90 -16.04 1.85
N THR A 63 14.14 -14.73 1.96
CA THR A 63 15.36 -14.17 2.52
C THR A 63 15.56 -14.61 3.97
N LYS A 64 14.50 -14.52 4.79
CA LYS A 64 14.52 -15.02 6.16
C LYS A 64 14.84 -16.52 6.22
N ALA A 65 14.19 -17.34 5.40
CA ALA A 65 14.44 -18.78 5.38
C ALA A 65 15.90 -19.13 5.01
N LYS A 66 16.52 -18.36 4.12
CA LYS A 66 17.95 -18.51 3.78
C LYS A 66 18.87 -18.16 4.96
N VAL A 67 18.57 -17.09 5.68
CA VAL A 67 19.30 -16.71 6.90
C VAL A 67 19.14 -17.78 7.98
N ASP A 68 17.90 -18.22 8.23
CA ASP A 68 17.60 -19.25 9.24
C ASP A 68 18.27 -20.59 8.87
N LEU A 69 18.36 -20.93 7.58
CA LEU A 69 19.12 -22.10 7.11
C LEU A 69 20.61 -21.98 7.41
N ALA A 70 21.21 -20.78 7.22
CA ALA A 70 22.62 -20.55 7.52
C ALA A 70 22.89 -20.74 9.02
N ILE A 71 22.02 -20.17 9.88
CA ILE A 71 22.10 -20.33 11.35
C ILE A 71 21.95 -21.82 11.73
N ALA A 72 20.96 -22.51 11.17
CA ALA A 72 20.72 -23.92 11.46
C ALA A 72 21.90 -24.82 11.04
N ARG A 73 22.61 -24.48 9.95
CA ARG A 73 23.84 -25.15 9.53
C ARG A 73 24.99 -24.90 10.50
N THR A 74 25.17 -23.67 10.96
CA THR A 74 26.21 -23.33 11.95
C THR A 74 26.00 -24.05 13.28
N ASN A 75 24.73 -24.34 13.64
CA ASN A 75 24.37 -24.97 14.90
C ASN A 75 24.08 -26.49 14.77
N ASP A 76 24.39 -27.11 13.63
CA ASP A 76 24.14 -28.55 13.34
C ASP A 76 22.69 -29.01 13.61
N GLN A 77 21.70 -28.14 13.41
CA GLN A 77 20.29 -28.43 13.66
C GLN A 77 19.63 -29.11 12.45
N ALA A 78 19.80 -30.42 12.32
CA ALA A 78 19.36 -31.20 11.15
C ALA A 78 17.86 -31.06 10.80
N SER A 79 16.98 -31.00 11.80
CA SER A 79 15.53 -30.82 11.60
C SER A 79 15.20 -29.45 11.00
N GLU A 80 15.81 -28.38 11.53
CA GLU A 80 15.63 -27.02 11.03
C GLU A 80 16.25 -26.86 9.64
N ILE A 81 17.42 -27.46 9.37
CA ILE A 81 17.99 -27.49 8.01
C ILE A 81 17.00 -28.06 7.00
N LYS A 82 16.34 -29.19 7.31
CA LYS A 82 15.35 -29.81 6.42
C LYS A 82 14.14 -28.90 6.22
N LYS A 83 13.64 -28.31 7.30
CA LYS A 83 12.49 -27.40 7.29
C LYS A 83 12.77 -26.14 6.47
N GLN A 84 13.91 -25.48 6.68
CA GLN A 84 14.26 -24.26 5.95
C GLN A 84 14.51 -24.54 4.46
N LYS A 85 15.13 -25.69 4.09
CA LYS A 85 15.23 -26.11 2.68
C LYS A 85 13.86 -26.29 2.02
N ALA A 86 12.90 -26.93 2.72
CA ALA A 86 11.55 -27.10 2.21
C ALA A 86 10.80 -25.77 2.08
N LEU A 87 11.02 -24.84 3.02
CA LEU A 87 10.44 -23.50 2.97
C LEU A 87 10.99 -22.72 1.77
N ILE A 88 12.31 -22.68 1.60
CA ILE A 88 12.99 -22.05 0.45
C ILE A 88 12.43 -22.56 -0.87
N ALA A 89 12.28 -23.88 -1.03
CA ALA A 89 11.75 -24.47 -2.26
C ALA A 89 10.31 -24.05 -2.58
N ARG A 90 9.53 -23.62 -1.58
CA ARG A 90 8.14 -23.17 -1.75
C ARG A 90 8.01 -21.66 -1.89
N THR A 91 8.89 -20.90 -1.24
CA THR A 91 8.75 -19.44 -1.13
C THR A 91 9.72 -18.66 -2.02
N CYS A 92 10.85 -19.24 -2.42
CA CYS A 92 11.79 -18.58 -3.31
C CYS A 92 11.41 -18.93 -4.75
N VAL A 93 10.44 -18.20 -5.32
CA VAL A 93 10.03 -18.28 -6.74
C VAL A 93 10.82 -17.26 -7.55
#